data_AF-A0A8H4TLG0-F1
#
_entry.id   AF-A0A8H4TLG0-F1
#
_cell.length_a   1.000
_cell.length_b   1.000
_cell.length_c   1.000
_cell.angle_alpha   90.00
_cell.angle_beta   90.00
_cell.angle_gamma   90.00
#
_symmetry.space_group_name_H-M   'P 1'
#
loop_
_entity.id
_entity.type
_entity.pdbx_description
1 polymer ?
#
loop_
_entity_poly.entity_id
_entity_poly.type
_entity_poly.pdbx_seq_one_letter_code
_entity_poly.pdbx_strand_id
1 'polypeptide(L)'
;MSLSQDNVQRRDTAQSAPGSTLEVDFRWNKFKALISEKDPQSNTSTPKYIVDYNSFKSPHLVFHPYEDKSITIGSGTLHPVTIHADYELHGQKGTIKALKRFITSYTHLSYNYSDSPDGTPAAMTWTSASSFKTWDFICLDEQQTPVAKFSANTWALSKIGNIEFLGPKAHDPACREEILITGMTLCYQMILRATNFLSLAGAFFSKPGPLDKETAPKIPKNGPDKDLDVQQDVAATDTQQLKN
;
A
#
# COMPACT_ATOMS: atom_id res chain seq x y z
N MET A 1 41.95 -14.11 -11.00
CA MET A 1 41.26 -13.64 -9.78
C MET A 1 39.87 -13.18 -10.19
N SER A 2 38.90 -14.08 -10.07
CA SER A 2 37.49 -13.84 -10.38
C SER A 2 36.71 -14.12 -9.11
N LEU A 3 36.09 -13.10 -8.54
CA LEU A 3 35.22 -13.23 -7.39
C LEU A 3 33.93 -12.45 -7.67
N SER A 4 32.83 -13.19 -7.53
CA SER A 4 31.53 -12.69 -7.06
C SER A 4 30.59 -12.06 -8.08
N GLN A 5 30.07 -12.86 -9.02
CA GLN A 5 28.75 -12.62 -9.64
C GLN A 5 27.70 -13.69 -9.30
N ASP A 6 28.05 -14.79 -8.62
CA ASP A 6 27.16 -15.94 -8.45
C ASP A 6 26.21 -15.88 -7.24
N ASN A 7 26.20 -14.80 -6.45
CA ASN A 7 25.47 -14.79 -5.17
C ASN A 7 24.14 -14.02 -5.16
N VAL A 8 23.64 -13.54 -6.32
CA VAL A 8 22.36 -12.81 -6.41
C VAL A 8 21.23 -13.67 -6.99
N GLN A 9 21.54 -14.84 -7.56
CA GLN A 9 20.59 -15.62 -8.37
C GLN A 9 19.98 -16.85 -7.66
N ARG A 10 20.02 -16.90 -6.32
CA ARG A 10 19.62 -18.09 -5.51
C ARG A 10 18.49 -17.86 -4.49
N ARG A 11 17.71 -16.78 -4.58
CA ARG A 11 16.53 -16.60 -3.71
C ARG A 11 15.18 -16.69 -4.43
N ASP A 12 15.15 -17.31 -5.60
CA ASP A 12 13.91 -17.76 -6.22
C ASP A 12 13.64 -19.20 -5.79
N THR A 13 13.11 -19.40 -4.57
CA THR A 13 12.35 -20.59 -4.13
C THR A 13 12.07 -20.50 -2.63
N ALA A 14 11.22 -19.55 -2.23
CA ALA A 14 10.38 -19.75 -1.06
C ALA A 14 8.99 -20.09 -1.59
N GLN A 15 8.74 -21.39 -1.74
CA GLN A 15 7.47 -21.96 -2.12
C GLN A 15 6.48 -21.74 -0.96
N SER A 16 5.86 -20.56 -0.88
CA SER A 16 4.62 -20.39 -0.12
C SER A 16 3.47 -20.95 -0.97
N ALA A 17 2.48 -21.57 -0.34
CA ALA A 17 1.25 -22.02 -0.99
C ALA A 17 0.72 -20.96 -1.98
N PRO A 18 0.11 -21.34 -3.11
CA PRO A 18 -0.31 -20.39 -4.13
C PRO A 18 -1.30 -19.39 -3.52
N GLY A 19 -0.81 -18.20 -3.17
CA GLY A 19 -1.64 -17.08 -2.81
C GLY A 19 -2.46 -16.68 -4.03
N SER A 20 -3.62 -16.08 -3.80
CA SER A 20 -4.42 -15.48 -4.87
C SER A 20 -3.58 -14.44 -5.63
N THR A 21 -3.78 -14.34 -6.95
CA THR A 21 -3.12 -13.31 -7.78
C THR A 21 -4.17 -12.32 -8.27
N LEU A 22 -3.87 -11.02 -8.18
CA LEU A 22 -4.65 -9.98 -8.86
C LEU A 22 -3.98 -9.59 -10.16
N GLU A 23 -4.74 -9.65 -11.25
CA GLU A 23 -4.35 -9.11 -12.54
C GLU A 23 -4.85 -7.66 -12.66
N VAL A 24 -3.94 -6.77 -13.02
CA VAL A 24 -4.15 -5.33 -13.19
C VAL A 24 -4.17 -5.05 -14.69
N ASP A 25 -5.35 -4.86 -15.27
CA ASP A 25 -5.48 -4.47 -16.68
C ASP A 25 -5.50 -2.94 -16.80
N PHE A 26 -4.42 -2.39 -17.33
CA PHE A 26 -4.28 -0.94 -17.57
C PHE A 26 -4.93 -0.48 -18.89
N ARG A 27 -5.47 -1.40 -19.72
CA ARG A 27 -6.11 -1.08 -21.00
C ARG A 27 -7.53 -0.51 -20.86
N TRP A 28 -8.01 -0.33 -19.64
CA TRP A 28 -9.34 0.20 -19.43
C TRP A 28 -9.43 1.67 -19.88
N ASN A 29 -10.43 1.98 -20.71
CA ASN A 29 -10.61 3.30 -21.29
C ASN A 29 -10.82 4.39 -20.22
N LYS A 30 -10.54 5.65 -20.58
CA LYS A 30 -10.82 6.84 -19.74
C LYS A 30 -10.09 6.86 -18.38
N PHE A 31 -8.76 6.69 -18.38
CA PHE A 31 -7.96 6.85 -17.15
C PHE A 31 -8.44 5.95 -16.00
N LYS A 32 -8.72 4.67 -16.28
CA LYS A 32 -9.01 3.69 -15.23
C LYS A 32 -8.18 2.41 -15.43
N ALA A 33 -8.11 1.57 -14.41
CA ALA A 33 -7.58 0.21 -14.49
C ALA A 33 -8.59 -0.76 -13.87
N LEU A 34 -8.69 -1.95 -14.46
CA LEU A 34 -9.53 -3.03 -13.94
C LEU A 34 -8.65 -4.01 -13.17
N ILE A 35 -9.06 -4.35 -11.95
CA ILE A 35 -8.38 -5.33 -11.11
C ILE A 35 -9.24 -6.57 -11.02
N SER A 36 -8.70 -7.71 -11.47
CA SER A 36 -9.38 -8.99 -11.49
C SER A 36 -8.62 -10.00 -10.65
N GLU A 37 -9.33 -10.83 -9.91
CA GLU A 37 -8.75 -11.97 -9.21
C GLU A 37 -8.67 -13.16 -10.15
N LYS A 38 -7.46 -13.71 -10.28
CA LYS A 38 -7.19 -14.88 -11.10
C LYS A 38 -7.38 -16.15 -10.29
N ASP A 39 -8.26 -17.01 -10.74
CA ASP A 39 -8.38 -18.35 -10.19
C ASP A 39 -7.26 -19.26 -10.73
N PRO A 40 -6.40 -19.83 -9.86
CA PRO A 40 -5.34 -20.75 -10.27
C PRO A 40 -5.83 -22.02 -10.97
N GLN A 41 -7.07 -22.46 -10.71
CA GLN A 41 -7.59 -23.72 -11.25
C GLN A 41 -8.30 -23.54 -12.59
N SER A 42 -9.14 -22.52 -12.72
CA SER A 42 -9.94 -22.29 -13.94
C SER A 42 -9.30 -21.32 -14.94
N ASN A 43 -8.17 -20.67 -14.60
CA ASN A 43 -7.57 -19.57 -15.37
C ASN A 43 -8.58 -18.45 -15.73
N THR A 44 -9.70 -18.37 -15.00
CA THR A 44 -10.73 -17.37 -15.20
C THR A 44 -10.44 -16.18 -14.28
N SER A 45 -10.52 -14.97 -14.82
CA SER A 45 -10.26 -13.73 -14.08
C SER A 45 -11.59 -13.07 -13.72
N THR A 46 -11.85 -12.90 -12.42
CA THR A 46 -13.08 -12.31 -11.89
C THR A 46 -12.82 -10.86 -11.47
N PRO A 47 -13.51 -9.86 -12.03
CA PRO A 47 -13.36 -8.47 -11.63
C PRO A 47 -13.65 -8.25 -10.13
N LYS A 48 -12.77 -7.52 -9.44
CA LYS A 48 -12.89 -7.20 -8.01
C LYS A 48 -12.86 -5.70 -7.73
N TYR A 49 -11.97 -4.97 -8.39
CA TYR A 49 -11.82 -3.53 -8.16
C TYR A 49 -11.65 -2.75 -9.45
N ILE A 50 -11.95 -1.46 -9.36
CA ILE A 50 -11.71 -0.48 -10.41
C ILE A 50 -10.89 0.65 -9.80
N VAL A 51 -9.84 1.06 -10.50
CA VAL A 51 -8.96 2.15 -10.08
C VAL A 51 -9.12 3.32 -11.03
N ASP A 52 -9.55 4.46 -10.53
CA ASP A 52 -9.70 5.70 -11.29
C ASP A 52 -8.47 6.59 -11.14
N TYR A 53 -7.93 7.06 -12.25
CA TYR A 53 -6.77 7.96 -12.31
C TYR A 53 -7.25 9.38 -12.55
N ASN A 54 -7.18 10.21 -11.52
CA ASN A 54 -7.55 11.61 -11.56
C ASN A 54 -6.29 12.48 -11.64
N SER A 55 -6.26 13.44 -12.57
CA SER A 55 -5.06 14.26 -12.85
C SER A 55 -5.26 15.76 -12.70
N PHE A 56 -6.42 16.22 -12.19
CA PHE A 56 -6.83 17.62 -12.35
C PHE A 56 -6.05 18.64 -11.49
N LYS A 57 -5.22 18.22 -10.51
CA LYS A 57 -4.29 19.08 -9.75
C LYS A 57 -3.04 18.34 -9.26
N SER A 58 -3.24 17.12 -8.78
CA SER A 58 -2.20 16.16 -8.40
C SER A 58 -2.61 14.80 -8.95
N PRO A 59 -1.67 13.97 -9.45
CA PRO A 59 -2.01 12.61 -9.85
C PRO A 59 -2.54 11.84 -8.64
N HIS A 60 -3.75 11.31 -8.76
CA HIS A 60 -4.49 10.71 -7.66
C HIS A 60 -5.21 9.45 -8.14
N LEU A 61 -5.02 8.35 -7.42
CA LEU A 61 -5.66 7.06 -7.64
C LEU A 61 -6.83 6.91 -6.67
N VAL A 62 -8.00 6.51 -7.15
CA VAL A 62 -9.16 6.18 -6.30
C VAL A 62 -9.56 4.74 -6.56
N PHE A 63 -9.70 3.96 -5.50
CA PHE A 63 -9.98 2.54 -5.57
C PHE A 63 -11.44 2.28 -5.17
N HIS A 64 -12.15 1.58 -6.04
CA HIS A 64 -13.56 1.24 -5.88
C HIS A 64 -13.77 -0.27 -6.00
N PRO A 65 -14.71 -0.86 -5.24
CA PRO A 65 -15.23 -2.18 -5.55
C PRO A 65 -15.81 -2.22 -6.96
N TYR A 66 -15.69 -3.36 -7.64
CA TYR A 66 -16.23 -3.53 -8.99
C TYR A 66 -17.77 -3.45 -9.00
N GLU A 67 -18.41 -4.03 -7.97
CA GLU A 67 -19.87 -4.12 -7.85
C GLU A 67 -20.51 -2.76 -7.52
N ASP A 68 -19.86 -1.94 -6.69
CA ASP A 68 -20.34 -0.63 -6.28
C ASP A 68 -19.25 0.45 -6.38
N LYS A 69 -19.37 1.29 -7.40
CA LYS A 69 -18.44 2.40 -7.67
C LYS A 69 -18.65 3.61 -6.75
N SER A 70 -19.75 3.66 -5.99
CA SER A 70 -20.01 4.75 -5.06
C SER A 70 -19.16 4.65 -3.80
N ILE A 71 -18.72 3.43 -3.46
CA ILE A 71 -17.87 3.15 -2.31
C ILE A 71 -16.41 3.36 -2.70
N THR A 72 -15.65 4.06 -1.84
CA THR A 72 -14.21 4.22 -1.97
C THR A 72 -13.53 3.41 -0.88
N ILE A 73 -12.76 2.38 -1.26
CA ILE A 73 -11.98 1.57 -0.31
C ILE A 73 -10.66 2.23 0.07
N GLY A 74 -10.16 3.11 -0.80
CA GLY A 74 -8.93 3.81 -0.56
C GLY A 74 -8.51 4.72 -1.70
N SER A 75 -7.42 5.44 -1.49
CA SER A 75 -6.85 6.34 -2.48
C SER A 75 -5.32 6.41 -2.38
N GLY A 76 -4.68 6.84 -3.46
CA GLY A 76 -3.24 7.12 -3.51
C GLY A 76 -3.02 8.52 -4.06
N THR A 77 -2.37 9.40 -3.32
CA THR A 77 -2.06 10.76 -3.76
C THR A 77 -0.58 10.91 -4.04
N LEU A 78 -0.27 11.33 -5.26
CA LEU A 78 1.09 11.51 -5.72
C LEU A 78 1.37 13.00 -5.88
N HIS A 79 2.57 13.39 -5.49
CA HIS A 79 2.98 14.78 -5.49
C HIS A 79 4.05 15.00 -6.57
N PRO A 80 3.89 15.96 -7.48
CA PRO A 80 4.85 16.17 -8.58
C PRO A 80 6.28 16.50 -8.12
N VAL A 81 6.44 17.08 -6.92
CA VAL A 81 7.71 17.63 -6.44
C VAL A 81 8.37 16.75 -5.37
N THR A 82 7.61 16.06 -4.52
CA THR A 82 8.20 15.19 -3.48
C THR A 82 8.37 13.77 -3.97
N ILE A 83 9.35 13.06 -3.40
CA ILE A 83 9.56 11.64 -3.62
C ILE A 83 8.68 10.78 -2.72
N HIS A 84 7.71 11.36 -2.02
CA HIS A 84 6.78 10.64 -1.16
C HIS A 84 5.40 10.60 -1.83
N ALA A 85 4.64 9.56 -1.56
CA ALA A 85 3.22 9.51 -1.87
C ALA A 85 2.44 9.30 -0.58
N ASP A 86 1.19 9.74 -0.58
CA ASP A 86 0.26 9.46 0.49
C ASP A 86 -0.75 8.43 0.01
N TYR A 87 -1.32 7.68 0.94
CA TYR A 87 -2.42 6.78 0.67
C TYR A 87 -3.46 6.87 1.77
N GLU A 88 -4.66 6.43 1.44
CA GLU A 88 -5.76 6.28 2.37
C GLU A 88 -6.36 4.88 2.18
N LEU A 89 -6.60 4.17 3.28
CA LEU A 89 -7.24 2.86 3.30
C LEU A 89 -8.37 2.91 4.32
N HIS A 90 -9.63 2.75 3.87
CA HIS A 90 -10.81 2.79 4.73
C HIS A 90 -10.84 3.99 5.70
N GLY A 91 -10.47 5.18 5.21
CA GLY A 91 -10.38 6.41 6.00
C GLY A 91 -9.09 6.59 6.82
N GLN A 92 -8.25 5.57 6.92
CA GLN A 92 -6.94 5.66 7.58
C GLN A 92 -5.89 6.20 6.61
N LYS A 93 -5.28 7.33 6.96
CA LYS A 93 -4.25 7.97 6.16
C LYS A 93 -2.86 7.43 6.50
N GLY A 94 -2.07 7.19 5.47
CA GLY A 94 -0.68 6.77 5.59
C GLY A 94 0.20 7.43 4.51
N THR A 95 1.50 7.24 4.64
CA THR A 95 2.49 7.78 3.71
C THR A 95 3.43 6.67 3.26
N ILE A 96 3.70 6.64 1.96
CA ILE A 96 4.74 5.83 1.32
C ILE A 96 5.99 6.71 1.20
N LYS A 97 6.92 6.52 2.13
CA LYS A 97 8.11 7.37 2.27
C LYS A 97 9.33 6.70 1.66
N ALA A 98 10.08 7.47 0.87
CA ALA A 98 11.33 6.97 0.29
C ALA A 98 12.39 6.80 1.39
N LEU A 99 12.98 5.61 1.48
CA LEU A 99 14.15 5.35 2.32
C LEU A 99 15.43 5.89 1.69
N LYS A 100 15.48 5.95 0.36
CA LYS A 100 16.64 6.40 -0.43
C LYS A 100 16.20 7.26 -1.61
N ARG A 101 17.02 8.22 -2.03
CA ARG A 101 16.68 9.17 -3.11
C ARG A 101 16.75 8.56 -4.52
N PHE A 102 17.76 7.72 -4.75
CA PHE A 102 18.12 7.17 -6.07
C PHE A 102 17.86 5.66 -6.20
N ILE A 103 17.37 5.03 -5.14
CA ILE A 103 17.05 3.60 -5.13
C ILE A 103 15.58 3.47 -4.78
N THR A 104 14.86 2.65 -5.53
CA THR A 104 13.46 2.33 -5.23
C THR A 104 13.40 1.47 -3.98
N SER A 105 13.27 2.15 -2.85
CA SER A 105 13.13 1.59 -1.52
C SER A 105 12.24 2.53 -0.74
N TYR A 106 11.05 2.05 -0.40
CA TYR A 106 9.97 2.83 0.19
C TYR A 106 9.41 2.11 1.38
N THR A 107 9.10 2.85 2.45
CA THR A 107 8.48 2.30 3.64
C THR A 107 7.08 2.86 3.82
N HIS A 108 6.18 2.03 4.35
CA HIS A 108 4.88 2.43 4.85
C HIS A 108 4.60 1.70 6.17
N LEU A 109 3.69 2.25 6.97
CA LEU A 109 3.27 1.68 8.24
C LEU A 109 1.95 0.95 8.04
N SER A 110 1.94 -0.35 8.35
CA SER A 110 0.76 -1.20 8.22
C SER A 110 0.17 -1.59 9.56
N TYR A 111 -1.11 -1.30 9.75
CA TYR A 111 -1.87 -1.77 10.90
C TYR A 111 -2.37 -3.21 10.71
N ASN A 112 -2.63 -3.62 9.47
CA ASN A 112 -3.13 -4.98 9.16
C ASN A 112 -2.02 -6.03 9.31
N TYR A 113 -0.78 -5.68 8.93
CA TYR A 113 0.38 -6.56 9.06
C TYR A 113 1.02 -6.54 10.46
N SER A 114 0.65 -5.59 11.33
CA SER A 114 1.12 -5.61 12.72
C SER A 114 0.65 -6.86 13.45
N ASP A 115 1.51 -7.44 14.29
CA ASP A 115 1.13 -8.46 15.28
C ASP A 115 1.38 -7.96 16.72
N SER A 116 1.68 -6.66 16.88
CA SER A 116 1.94 -6.04 18.17
C SER A 116 0.65 -5.94 18.98
N PRO A 117 0.61 -6.46 20.23
CA PRO A 117 -0.54 -6.32 21.11
C PRO A 117 -0.81 -4.85 21.49
N ASP A 118 0.24 -4.02 21.49
CA ASP A 118 0.16 -2.60 21.85
C ASP A 118 -0.42 -1.72 20.73
N GLY A 119 -0.81 -2.31 19.60
CA GLY A 119 -1.36 -1.59 18.46
C GLY A 119 -0.33 -0.81 17.64
N THR A 120 0.96 -1.09 17.83
CA THR A 120 2.05 -0.46 17.06
C THR A 120 2.04 -0.97 15.62
N PRO A 121 2.03 -0.12 14.58
CA PRO A 121 2.02 -0.59 13.20
C PRO A 121 3.33 -1.29 12.79
N ALA A 122 3.25 -2.23 11.85
CA ALA A 122 4.41 -2.88 11.24
C ALA A 122 5.04 -1.98 10.18
N ALA A 123 6.37 -1.81 10.23
CA ALA A 123 7.10 -1.08 9.18
C ALA A 123 7.38 -2.00 7.98
N MET A 124 6.61 -1.83 6.91
CA MET A 124 6.75 -2.61 5.69
C MET A 124 7.60 -1.86 4.66
N THR A 125 8.33 -2.60 3.82
CA THR A 125 9.24 -2.03 2.83
C THR A 125 8.98 -2.56 1.43
N TRP A 126 8.68 -1.66 0.50
CA TRP A 126 8.70 -1.94 -0.93
C TRP A 126 10.08 -1.69 -1.51
N THR A 127 10.66 -2.70 -2.16
CA THR A 127 11.94 -2.61 -2.88
C THR A 127 11.77 -2.99 -4.34
N SER A 128 12.59 -2.42 -5.21
CA SER A 128 12.64 -2.88 -6.61
C SER A 128 13.52 -4.12 -6.76
N ALA A 129 13.01 -5.09 -7.52
CA ALA A 129 13.74 -6.21 -8.11
C ALA A 129 13.60 -6.17 -9.65
N SER A 130 13.41 -4.97 -10.20
CA SER A 130 13.08 -4.76 -11.61
C SER A 130 14.20 -5.25 -12.53
N SER A 131 13.81 -5.85 -13.65
CA SER A 131 14.72 -6.25 -14.72
C SER A 131 14.70 -5.22 -15.85
N PHE A 132 15.52 -5.42 -16.89
CA PHE A 132 15.45 -4.60 -18.10
C PHE A 132 14.09 -4.68 -18.81
N LYS A 133 13.29 -5.74 -18.58
CA LYS A 133 12.01 -5.99 -19.27
C LYS A 133 10.76 -5.80 -18.40
N THR A 134 10.92 -5.79 -17.08
CA THR A 134 9.81 -5.80 -16.11
C THR A 134 10.12 -4.84 -14.97
N TRP A 135 9.09 -4.14 -14.50
CA TRP A 135 9.12 -3.43 -13.24
C TRP A 135 8.53 -4.31 -12.16
N ASP A 136 9.41 -4.83 -11.33
CA ASP A 136 9.08 -5.73 -10.25
C ASP A 136 9.37 -5.02 -8.93
N PHE A 137 8.36 -4.96 -8.06
CA PHE A 137 8.44 -4.43 -6.70
C PHE A 137 8.05 -5.52 -5.72
N ILE A 138 8.87 -5.73 -4.70
CA ILE A 138 8.65 -6.73 -3.66
C ILE A 138 8.33 -5.98 -2.37
N CYS A 139 7.20 -6.31 -1.75
CA CYS A 139 6.85 -5.85 -0.41
C CYS A 139 7.40 -6.83 0.62
N LEU A 140 8.16 -6.31 1.58
CA LEU A 140 8.78 -7.03 2.67
C LEU A 140 8.16 -6.61 4.01
N ASP A 141 7.95 -7.56 4.90
CA ASP A 141 7.58 -7.27 6.30
C ASP A 141 8.78 -6.81 7.15
N GLU A 142 8.56 -6.63 8.46
CA GLU A 142 9.60 -6.20 9.40
C GLU A 142 10.77 -7.17 9.48
N GLN A 143 10.52 -8.46 9.26
CA GLN A 143 11.51 -9.54 9.28
C GLN A 143 12.19 -9.71 7.93
N GLN A 144 11.94 -8.81 6.96
CA GLN A 144 12.45 -8.88 5.59
C GLN A 144 11.95 -10.12 4.81
N THR A 145 10.79 -10.64 5.19
CA THR A 145 10.11 -11.74 4.50
C THR A 145 9.19 -11.17 3.42
N PRO A 146 9.24 -11.69 2.17
CA PRO A 146 8.32 -11.27 1.12
C PRO A 146 6.86 -11.59 1.45
N VAL A 147 6.00 -10.58 1.37
CA VAL A 147 4.55 -10.71 1.58
C VAL A 147 3.73 -10.36 0.34
N ALA A 148 4.33 -9.67 -0.62
CA ALA A 148 3.71 -9.44 -1.91
C ALA A 148 4.75 -9.13 -2.99
N LYS A 149 4.38 -9.39 -4.25
CA LYS A 149 5.14 -8.96 -5.42
C LYS A 149 4.21 -8.29 -6.42
N PHE A 150 4.51 -7.05 -6.75
CA PHE A 150 3.91 -6.33 -7.86
C PHE A 150 4.84 -6.45 -9.08
N SER A 151 4.33 -6.92 -10.20
CA SER A 151 5.11 -7.05 -11.45
C SER A 151 4.36 -6.36 -12.58
N ALA A 152 5.05 -5.55 -13.39
CA ALA A 152 4.48 -4.92 -14.59
C ALA A 152 5.43 -5.03 -15.79
N ASN A 153 4.89 -5.39 -16.95
CA ASN A 153 5.68 -5.42 -18.19
C ASN A 153 5.86 -3.99 -18.74
N THR A 154 7.10 -3.56 -18.90
CA THR A 154 7.43 -2.18 -19.30
C THR A 154 7.41 -1.94 -20.80
N TRP A 155 7.52 -2.99 -21.62
CA TRP A 155 7.70 -2.90 -23.08
C TRP A 155 6.46 -3.28 -23.87
N ALA A 156 5.53 -4.01 -23.26
CA ALA A 156 4.27 -4.34 -23.90
C ALA A 156 3.29 -3.15 -23.76
N LEU A 157 3.00 -2.47 -24.88
CA LEU A 157 1.90 -1.49 -24.97
C LEU A 157 0.53 -2.06 -24.52
N SER A 158 0.42 -3.37 -24.25
CA SER A 158 -0.78 -4.10 -23.81
C SER A 158 -0.87 -4.42 -22.31
N LYS A 159 0.04 -3.85 -21.48
CA LYS A 159 0.01 -3.64 -20.01
C LYS A 159 -1.01 -4.43 -19.17
N ILE A 160 -0.61 -5.63 -18.77
CA ILE A 160 -1.13 -6.31 -17.57
C ILE A 160 -0.03 -6.25 -16.50
N GLY A 161 -0.38 -5.82 -15.29
CA GLY A 161 0.44 -6.01 -14.10
C GLY A 161 -0.13 -7.14 -13.23
N ASN A 162 0.67 -7.76 -12.39
CA ASN A 162 0.22 -8.79 -11.46
C ASN A 162 0.62 -8.43 -10.05
N ILE A 163 -0.28 -8.65 -9.10
CA ILE A 163 -0.02 -8.61 -7.67
C ILE A 163 -0.14 -10.02 -7.13
N GLU A 164 0.98 -10.61 -6.77
CA GLU A 164 1.06 -11.90 -6.12
C GLU A 164 1.13 -11.67 -4.61
N PHE A 165 0.18 -12.23 -3.86
CA PHE A 165 0.22 -12.20 -2.40
C PHE A 165 0.98 -13.42 -1.87
N LEU A 166 1.84 -13.20 -0.89
CA LEU A 166 2.75 -14.19 -0.33
C LEU A 166 2.61 -14.25 1.20
N GLY A 167 3.00 -15.38 1.78
CA GLY A 167 3.03 -15.56 3.22
C GLY A 167 1.66 -15.78 3.88
N PRO A 168 1.60 -15.80 5.22
CA PRO A 168 0.42 -16.25 5.97
C PRO A 168 -0.81 -15.35 5.80
N LYS A 169 -0.61 -14.05 5.58
CA LYS A 169 -1.69 -13.04 5.42
C LYS A 169 -2.14 -12.89 3.96
N ALA A 170 -1.70 -13.76 3.05
CA ALA A 170 -2.01 -13.65 1.61
C ALA A 170 -3.50 -13.74 1.26
N HIS A 171 -4.32 -14.33 2.14
CA HIS A 171 -5.76 -14.48 1.94
C HIS A 171 -6.60 -13.49 2.75
N ASP A 172 -5.99 -12.68 3.62
CA ASP A 172 -6.70 -11.70 4.43
C ASP A 172 -7.12 -10.49 3.56
N PRO A 173 -8.44 -10.21 3.43
CA PRO A 173 -8.92 -9.11 2.60
C PRO A 173 -8.32 -7.74 2.95
N ALA A 174 -8.16 -7.43 4.25
CA ALA A 174 -7.66 -6.13 4.68
C ALA A 174 -6.18 -5.94 4.29
N CYS A 175 -5.37 -6.98 4.48
CA CYS A 175 -3.98 -7.02 4.05
C CYS A 175 -3.85 -6.90 2.52
N ARG A 176 -4.71 -7.60 1.78
CA ARG A 176 -4.71 -7.59 0.32
C ARG A 176 -5.04 -6.22 -0.26
N GLU A 177 -6.04 -5.54 0.29
CA GLU A 177 -6.42 -4.18 -0.12
C GLU A 177 -5.31 -3.18 0.17
N GLU A 178 -4.67 -3.27 1.34
CA GLU A 178 -3.52 -2.43 1.67
C GLU A 178 -2.37 -2.59 0.67
N ILE A 179 -2.01 -3.85 0.35
CA ILE A 179 -0.98 -4.15 -0.65
C ILE A 179 -1.37 -3.69 -2.05
N LEU A 180 -2.63 -3.84 -2.44
CA LEU A 180 -3.16 -3.35 -3.71
C LEU A 180 -2.98 -1.83 -3.83
N ILE A 181 -3.44 -1.09 -2.83
CA ILE A 181 -3.40 0.39 -2.82
C ILE A 181 -1.95 0.87 -2.79
N THR A 182 -1.14 0.35 -1.87
CA THR A 182 0.26 0.80 -1.72
C THR A 182 1.13 0.40 -2.91
N GLY A 183 0.97 -0.83 -3.42
CA GLY A 183 1.71 -1.33 -4.57
C GLY A 183 1.39 -0.58 -5.87
N MET A 184 0.10 -0.34 -6.15
CA MET A 184 -0.30 0.44 -7.33
C MET A 184 0.11 1.91 -7.22
N THR A 185 -0.02 2.52 -6.04
CA THR A 185 0.40 3.91 -5.79
C THR A 185 1.90 4.07 -6.03
N LEU A 186 2.71 3.15 -5.49
CA LEU A 186 4.16 3.15 -5.73
C LEU A 186 4.49 2.96 -7.21
N CYS A 187 3.86 1.99 -7.89
CA CYS A 187 4.08 1.75 -9.30
C CYS A 187 3.81 3.02 -10.13
N TYR A 188 2.66 3.67 -9.90
CA TYR A 188 2.31 4.89 -10.59
C TYR A 188 3.27 6.05 -10.27
N GLN A 189 3.75 6.14 -9.02
CA GLN A 189 4.80 7.09 -8.65
C GLN A 189 6.09 6.87 -9.43
N MET A 190 6.49 5.61 -9.64
CA MET A 190 7.68 5.29 -10.44
C MET A 190 7.47 5.64 -11.92
N ILE A 191 6.27 5.44 -12.47
CA ILE A 191 5.93 5.83 -13.85
C ILE A 191 6.07 7.35 -14.01
N LEU A 192 5.52 8.13 -13.08
CA LEU A 192 5.61 9.59 -13.13
C LEU A 192 7.06 10.08 -12.99
N ARG A 193 7.86 9.47 -12.11
CA ARG A 193 9.27 9.83 -11.94
C ARG A 193 10.13 9.47 -13.16
N ALA A 194 9.81 8.36 -13.84
CA ALA A 194 10.51 7.97 -15.07
C ALA A 194 10.14 8.86 -16.27
N THR A 195 8.94 9.43 -16.27
CA THR A 195 8.44 10.27 -17.38
C THR A 195 8.63 11.78 -17.17
N ASN A 196 8.85 12.24 -15.93
CA ASN A 196 9.03 13.66 -15.60
C ASN A 196 10.39 13.93 -14.94
N PHE A 197 11.37 14.33 -15.75
CA PHE A 197 12.75 14.64 -15.33
C PHE A 197 12.82 15.77 -14.28
N LEU A 198 11.83 16.67 -14.21
CA LEU A 198 11.79 17.76 -13.21
C LEU A 198 11.61 17.25 -11.77
N SER A 199 11.10 16.02 -11.56
CA SER A 199 11.00 15.39 -10.24
C SER A 199 12.37 15.13 -9.58
N LEU A 200 13.47 15.17 -10.35
CA LEU A 200 14.83 15.04 -9.82
C LEU A 200 15.23 16.22 -8.92
N ALA A 201 14.76 17.45 -9.18
CA ALA A 201 15.09 18.61 -8.36
C ALA A 201 14.48 18.50 -6.95
N GLY A 202 13.23 18.06 -6.84
CA GLY A 202 12.56 17.86 -5.55
C GLY A 202 13.09 16.66 -4.76
N ALA A 203 13.71 15.68 -5.42
CA ALA A 203 14.43 14.59 -4.76
C ALA A 203 15.65 15.07 -3.93
N PHE A 204 16.29 16.19 -4.31
CA PHE A 204 17.38 16.79 -3.53
C PHE A 204 16.89 17.43 -2.22
N PHE A 205 15.70 18.05 -2.24
CA PHE A 205 15.13 18.73 -1.07
C PHE A 205 14.30 17.81 -0.16
N SER A 206 13.87 16.65 -0.66
CA SER A 206 13.14 15.66 0.14
C SER A 206 14.06 15.02 1.19
N LYS A 207 13.54 14.81 2.41
CA LYS A 207 14.24 14.12 3.52
C LYS A 207 13.88 12.64 3.51
N PRO A 208 14.68 11.76 2.86
CA PRO A 208 14.46 10.32 2.94
C PRO A 208 14.73 9.81 4.36
N GLY A 209 14.14 8.67 4.70
CA GLY A 209 14.40 8.00 5.97
C GLY A 209 13.21 7.14 6.40
N PRO A 210 13.42 6.25 7.38
CA PRO A 210 12.36 5.41 7.90
C PRO A 210 11.20 6.25 8.45
N LEU A 211 10.02 5.65 8.48
CA LEU A 211 8.92 6.15 9.29
C LEU A 211 9.14 5.66 10.71
N ASP A 212 8.91 6.55 11.67
CA ASP A 212 8.99 6.20 13.07
C ASP A 212 7.68 5.53 13.48
N LYS A 213 7.78 4.24 13.82
CA LYS A 213 6.62 3.43 14.22
C LYS A 213 6.21 3.66 15.66
N GLU A 214 7.10 4.17 16.50
CA GLU A 214 6.84 4.37 17.93
C GLU A 214 6.05 5.67 18.18
N THR A 215 6.23 6.66 17.31
CA THR A 215 5.45 7.90 17.32
C THR A 215 4.17 7.84 16.47
N ALA A 216 3.95 6.74 15.74
CA ALA A 216 2.71 6.53 15.00
C ALA A 216 1.51 6.32 15.95
N PRO A 217 0.30 6.78 15.58
CA PRO A 217 -0.89 6.50 16.35
C PRO A 217 -1.04 4.99 16.58
N LYS A 218 -1.16 4.57 17.84
CA LYS A 218 -1.39 3.16 18.18
C LYS A 218 -2.88 2.84 18.02
N ILE A 219 -3.20 1.75 17.35
CA ILE A 219 -4.58 1.27 17.21
C ILE A 219 -4.70 -0.05 17.97
N PRO A 220 -5.31 -0.05 19.18
CA PRO A 220 -5.49 -1.25 19.97
C PRO A 220 -6.25 -2.32 19.18
N LYS A 221 -5.73 -3.55 19.18
CA LYS A 221 -6.46 -4.70 18.65
C LYS A 221 -7.38 -5.24 19.74
N ASN A 222 -8.58 -4.70 19.84
CA ASN A 222 -9.52 -5.10 20.89
C ASN A 222 -9.82 -6.61 20.84
N GLY A 223 -9.43 -7.33 21.89
CA GLY A 223 -10.15 -8.51 22.39
C GLY A 223 -11.45 -8.08 23.08
N PRO A 224 -12.35 -9.01 23.46
CA PRO A 224 -13.72 -8.69 23.80
C PRO A 224 -13.79 -7.73 25.00
N ASP A 225 -14.48 -6.62 24.78
CA ASP A 225 -14.74 -5.55 25.74
C ASP A 225 -15.41 -6.14 26.99
N LYS A 226 -14.67 -6.11 28.10
CA LYS A 226 -15.26 -6.19 29.43
C LYS A 226 -15.18 -4.79 30.04
N ASP A 227 -16.31 -4.38 30.59
CA ASP A 227 -16.46 -3.35 31.61
C ASP A 227 -16.72 -1.92 31.10
N LEU A 228 -17.92 -1.74 30.53
CA LEU A 228 -18.71 -0.53 30.73
C LEU A 228 -19.23 -0.51 32.18
N ASP A 229 -18.43 0.01 33.10
CA ASP A 229 -18.95 0.53 34.37
C ASP A 229 -18.90 2.06 34.32
N VAL A 230 -20.05 2.64 33.94
CA VAL A 230 -20.31 4.07 34.03
C VAL A 230 -20.58 4.39 35.50
N GLN A 231 -19.57 4.86 36.22
CA GLN A 231 -19.80 5.58 37.48
C GLN A 231 -20.50 6.90 37.16
N GLN A 232 -21.80 6.96 37.50
CA GLN A 232 -22.58 8.18 37.60
C GLN A 232 -21.98 9.07 38.70
N ASP A 233 -21.38 10.19 38.30
CA ASP A 233 -21.06 11.27 39.21
C ASP A 233 -22.30 12.17 39.43
N VAL A 234 -22.48 12.49 40.71
CA VAL A 234 -23.64 13.10 41.32
C VAL A 234 -23.78 14.57 40.90
N ALA A 235 -24.97 14.95 40.43
CA ALA A 235 -25.33 16.32 40.16
C ALA A 235 -25.37 17.15 41.46
N ALA A 236 -24.42 18.08 41.60
CA ALA A 236 -24.55 19.24 42.47
C ALA A 236 -24.67 20.48 41.59
N THR A 237 -25.90 20.96 41.39
CA THR A 237 -26.16 22.28 40.83
C THR A 237 -26.55 23.21 41.97
N ASP A 238 -25.57 23.98 42.43
CA ASP A 238 -25.79 25.15 43.27
C ASP A 238 -25.91 26.40 42.39
N THR A 239 -26.70 27.36 42.89
CA THR A 239 -26.86 28.75 42.43
C THR A 239 -27.89 29.01 41.32
N GLN A 240 -29.04 29.61 41.67
CA GLN A 240 -29.22 31.06 41.56
C GLN A 240 -30.54 31.56 42.17
N GLN A 241 -30.40 32.59 43.01
CA GLN A 241 -31.46 33.50 43.43
C GLN A 241 -31.98 34.33 42.25
N LEU A 242 -33.27 34.70 42.24
CA LEU A 242 -33.77 36.09 42.11
C LEU A 242 -35.31 36.14 41.96
N LYS A 243 -35.93 36.95 42.85
CA LYS A 243 -37.14 37.78 42.66
C LYS A 243 -38.49 37.10 42.34
N ASN A 244 -39.36 36.97 43.34
CA ASN A 244 -40.36 37.98 43.75
C ASN A 244 -41.12 37.52 44.99
#